data_AF-A0A9D5RBC6-F1
#
_entry.id   AF-A0A9D5RBC6-F1
#
_cell.length_a   1.000
_cell.length_b   1.000
_cell.length_c   1.000
_cell.angle_alpha   90.00
_cell.angle_beta   90.00
_cell.angle_gamma   90.00
#
_symmetry.space_group_name_H-M   'P 1'
#
loop_
_entity.id
_entity.type
_entity.pdbx_description
1 polymer ?
#
loop_
_entity_poly.entity_id
_entity_poly.type
_entity_poly.pdbx_seq_one_letter_code
_entity_poly.pdbx_strand_id
1 'polypeptide(L)'
;MVNLFRSDFREVARYFVQMRENGEYCPSDDELAHIESVLQLLNVMDQDHRFEQVINERNERGKEVRTMSEWLTRVINENQAKGRAEGRAEGRAEGEMAGSVKTLAALVRKNLITLKEAAEQAEMSEAAFCEKAGLPLPQ
;
A
#
# COMPACT_ATOMS: atom_id res chain seq x y z
N MET A 1 23.83 -20.13 29.03
CA MET A 1 22.76 -19.62 28.14
C MET A 1 22.98 -18.14 27.77
N VAL A 2 24.15 -17.73 27.28
CA VAL A 2 24.41 -16.32 26.87
C VAL A 2 25.33 -16.28 25.65
N ASN A 3 24.99 -16.96 24.55
CA ASN A 3 25.81 -16.91 23.33
C ASN A 3 25.02 -16.81 22.01
N LEU A 4 23.68 -16.75 22.02
CA LEU A 4 22.91 -16.62 20.76
C LEU A 4 22.70 -15.16 20.33
N PHE A 5 22.63 -14.21 21.26
CA PHE A 5 22.47 -12.78 20.93
C PHE A 5 23.70 -12.14 20.26
N ARG A 6 24.88 -12.76 20.33
CA ARG A 6 26.11 -12.16 19.80
C ARG A 6 26.27 -12.27 18.28
N SER A 7 25.60 -13.21 17.61
CA SER A 7 25.72 -13.38 16.15
C SER A 7 24.71 -12.51 15.39
N ASP A 8 23.43 -12.59 15.76
CA ASP A 8 22.35 -11.95 15.02
C ASP A 8 22.31 -10.42 15.21
N PHE A 9 22.87 -9.90 16.31
CA PHE A 9 23.02 -8.46 16.54
C PHE A 9 23.90 -7.78 15.47
N ARG A 10 24.81 -8.52 14.84
CA ARG A 10 25.60 -8.01 13.72
C ARG A 10 24.70 -7.55 12.58
N GLU A 11 23.57 -8.22 12.35
CA GLU A 11 22.64 -7.84 11.29
C GLU A 11 21.92 -6.53 11.61
N VAL A 12 21.57 -6.31 12.88
CA VAL A 12 21.01 -5.03 13.35
C VAL A 12 22.03 -3.90 13.19
N ALA A 13 23.28 -4.13 13.61
CA ALA A 13 24.34 -3.13 13.46
C ALA A 13 24.61 -2.81 11.98
N ARG A 14 24.61 -3.84 11.13
CA ARG A 14 24.77 -3.71 9.67
C ARG A 14 23.63 -2.88 9.07
N TYR A 15 22.38 -3.12 9.47
CA TYR A 15 21.22 -2.33 9.05
C TYR A 15 21.45 -0.83 9.31
N PHE A 16 21.75 -0.45 10.56
CA PHE A 16 21.93 0.96 10.91
C PHE A 16 23.13 1.62 10.21
N VAL A 17 24.24 0.90 10.04
CA VAL A 17 25.39 1.42 9.30
C VAL A 17 25.01 1.68 7.84
N GLN A 18 24.39 0.72 7.16
CA GLN A 18 24.00 0.87 5.77
C GLN A 18 22.94 1.96 5.57
N MET A 19 21.93 2.01 6.43
CA MET A 19 20.90 3.05 6.38
C MET A 19 21.48 4.45 6.61
N ARG A 20 22.49 4.59 7.47
CA ARG A 20 23.18 5.87 7.71
C ARG A 20 24.09 6.28 6.55
N GLU A 21 24.80 5.33 5.95
CA GLU A 21 25.80 5.60 4.91
C GLU A 21 25.16 5.78 3.53
N ASN A 22 24.20 4.93 3.18
CA ASN A 22 23.65 4.81 1.83
C ASN A 22 22.16 5.12 1.75
N GLY A 23 21.45 5.18 2.87
CA GLY A 23 19.98 5.29 2.90
C GLY A 23 19.25 4.04 2.41
N GLU A 24 19.98 2.99 2.08
CA GLU A 24 19.48 1.71 1.59
C GLU A 24 20.12 0.56 2.36
N TYR A 25 19.36 -0.52 2.52
CA TYR A 25 19.80 -1.72 3.22
C TYR A 25 19.75 -2.94 2.29
N CYS A 26 20.89 -3.62 2.17
CA CYS A 26 21.02 -4.92 1.53
C CYS A 26 21.12 -6.01 2.60
N PRO A 27 20.06 -6.82 2.79
CA PRO A 27 20.06 -7.88 3.79
C PRO A 27 20.97 -9.04 3.40
N SER A 28 21.45 -9.77 4.41
CA SER A 28 22.17 -11.02 4.19
C SER A 28 21.23 -12.21 4.08
N ASP A 29 21.73 -13.26 3.43
CA ASP A 29 21.14 -14.60 3.41
C ASP A 29 21.62 -15.46 4.60
N ASP A 30 22.28 -14.85 5.60
CA ASP A 30 22.70 -15.54 6.82
C ASP A 30 21.45 -16.01 7.59
N GLU A 31 21.42 -17.29 8.00
CA GLU A 31 20.38 -17.78 8.91
C GLU A 31 20.50 -17.09 10.27
N LEU A 32 19.39 -16.52 10.73
CA LEU A 32 19.28 -15.86 12.03
C LEU A 32 18.60 -16.81 13.01
N ALA A 33 19.28 -17.11 14.11
CA ALA A 33 18.73 -17.97 15.17
C ALA A 33 17.52 -17.33 15.86
N HIS A 34 17.48 -16.00 15.93
CA HIS A 34 16.45 -15.20 16.58
C HIS A 34 15.96 -14.06 15.70
N ILE A 35 15.53 -14.38 14.47
CA ILE A 35 14.99 -13.39 13.53
C ILE A 35 13.89 -12.50 14.15
N GLU A 36 13.05 -13.07 15.01
CA GLU A 36 11.98 -12.32 15.67
C GLU A 36 12.52 -11.20 16.58
N SER A 37 13.56 -11.51 17.37
CA SER A 37 14.20 -10.52 18.23
C SER A 37 14.91 -9.43 17.43
N VAL A 38 15.49 -9.79 16.28
CA VAL A 38 16.11 -8.83 15.34
C VAL A 38 15.04 -7.90 14.77
N LEU A 39 13.93 -8.44 14.25
CA LEU A 39 12.84 -7.66 13.66
C LEU A 39 12.14 -6.78 14.70
N GLN A 40 11.90 -7.28 15.91
CA GLN A 40 11.33 -6.49 17.02
C GLN A 40 12.25 -5.33 17.39
N LEU A 41 13.56 -5.57 17.44
CA LEU A 41 14.53 -4.52 17.74
C LEU A 41 14.55 -3.44 16.65
N LEU A 42 14.55 -3.84 15.37
CA LEU A 42 14.45 -2.90 14.25
C LEU A 42 13.16 -2.09 14.28
N ASN A 43 12.02 -2.73 14.55
CA ASN A 43 10.72 -2.07 14.69
C ASN A 43 10.74 -0.95 15.74
N VAL A 44 11.27 -1.24 16.93
CA VAL A 44 11.35 -0.27 18.04
C VAL A 44 12.34 0.85 17.72
N MET A 45 13.49 0.52 17.13
CA MET A 45 14.57 1.49 16.92
C MET A 45 14.34 2.42 15.72
N ASP A 46 13.74 1.93 14.64
CA ASP A 46 13.50 2.72 13.42
C ASP A 46 12.11 3.39 13.42
N GLN A 47 11.28 3.13 14.44
CA GLN A 47 9.85 3.55 14.50
C GLN A 47 9.09 3.14 13.23
N ASP A 48 9.54 2.05 12.60
CA ASP A 48 9.05 1.58 11.33
C ASP A 48 8.15 0.38 11.55
N HIS A 49 6.84 0.62 11.53
CA HIS A 49 5.83 -0.41 11.77
C HIS A 49 5.73 -1.45 10.64
N ARG A 50 6.54 -1.35 9.57
CA ARG A 50 6.63 -2.38 8.52
C ARG A 50 7.14 -3.71 9.07
N PHE A 51 7.97 -3.67 10.12
CA PHE A 51 8.51 -4.86 10.80
C PHE A 51 7.44 -5.62 11.61
N GLU A 52 6.51 -4.89 12.25
CA GLU A 52 5.42 -5.45 13.06
C GLU A 52 4.42 -6.32 12.28
N GLN A 53 4.02 -5.88 11.07
CA GLN A 53 3.00 -6.59 10.28
C GLN A 53 3.44 -8.02 9.94
N VAL A 54 4.71 -8.20 9.59
CA VAL A 54 5.24 -9.51 9.19
C VAL A 54 5.54 -10.42 10.39
N ILE A 55 5.91 -9.85 11.55
CA ILE A 55 6.03 -10.63 12.80
C ILE A 55 4.69 -11.26 13.15
N ASN A 56 3.59 -10.50 13.07
CA ASN A 56 2.25 -11.00 13.38
C ASN A 56 1.79 -12.07 12.38
N GLU A 57 1.97 -11.85 11.07
CA GLU A 57 1.59 -12.84 10.06
C GLU A 57 2.45 -14.12 10.07
N ARG A 58 3.70 -14.06 10.54
CA ARG A 58 4.55 -15.24 10.77
C ARG A 58 3.93 -16.14 11.84
N ASN A 59 3.47 -15.54 12.93
CA ASN A 59 2.86 -16.25 14.05
C ASN A 59 1.52 -16.91 13.66
N GLU A 60 0.81 -16.34 12.69
CA GLU A 60 -0.49 -16.85 12.23
C GLU A 60 -0.41 -17.90 11.12
N ARG A 61 0.60 -17.84 10.23
CA ARG A 61 0.65 -18.69 9.01
C ARG A 61 1.70 -19.81 9.07
N GLY A 62 2.45 -19.94 10.17
CA GLY A 62 3.40 -21.04 10.39
C GLY A 62 4.55 -21.13 9.37
N LYS A 63 4.79 -20.07 8.58
CA LYS A 63 5.90 -20.02 7.63
C LYS A 63 7.14 -19.48 8.34
N GLU A 64 8.11 -20.37 8.60
CA GLU A 64 9.43 -19.97 9.09
C GLU A 64 10.14 -19.11 8.03
N VAL A 65 10.35 -17.85 8.36
CA VAL A 65 11.36 -17.00 7.73
C VAL A 65 12.64 -17.18 8.55
N ARG A 66 13.76 -17.48 7.91
CA ARG A 66 15.03 -17.77 8.60
C ARG A 66 16.12 -16.73 8.33
N THR A 67 16.00 -15.96 7.26
CA THR A 67 16.98 -14.94 6.90
C THR A 67 16.32 -13.55 6.77
N MET A 68 17.14 -12.50 6.84
CA MET A 68 16.64 -11.13 6.64
C MET A 68 16.23 -10.87 5.18
N SER A 69 16.89 -11.51 4.22
CA SER A 69 16.59 -11.43 2.79
C SER A 69 15.21 -12.02 2.45
N GLU A 70 14.90 -13.19 3.01
CA GLU A 70 13.58 -13.82 2.90
C GLU A 70 12.50 -12.94 3.50
N TRP A 71 12.79 -12.34 4.66
CA TRP A 71 11.89 -11.41 5.33
C TRP A 71 11.59 -10.20 4.43
N LEU A 72 12.63 -9.52 3.93
CA LEU A 72 12.48 -8.31 3.13
C LEU A 72 11.72 -8.61 1.83
N THR A 73 12.03 -9.72 1.18
CA THR A 73 11.34 -10.20 -0.02
C THR A 73 9.84 -10.37 0.24
N ARG A 74 9.48 -10.96 1.38
CA ARG A 74 8.08 -11.16 1.77
C ARG A 74 7.35 -9.83 1.96
N VAL A 75 7.94 -8.92 2.74
CA VAL A 75 7.39 -7.58 2.99
C VAL A 75 7.13 -6.83 1.68
N ILE A 76 8.13 -6.82 0.79
CA ILE A 76 8.04 -6.13 -0.51
C ILE A 76 6.88 -6.72 -1.34
N ASN A 77 6.80 -8.04 -1.42
CA ASN A 77 5.76 -8.71 -2.21
C ASN A 77 4.35 -8.45 -1.66
N GLU A 78 4.19 -8.46 -0.34
CA GLU A 78 2.91 -8.17 0.31
C GLU A 78 2.48 -6.72 0.09
N ASN A 79 3.40 -5.76 0.26
CA ASN A 79 3.11 -4.34 0.00
C ASN A 79 2.80 -4.09 -1.48
N GLN A 80 3.53 -4.71 -2.41
CA GLN A 80 3.22 -4.64 -3.83
C GLN A 80 1.86 -5.29 -4.17
N ALA A 81 1.48 -6.35 -3.48
CA ALA A 81 0.17 -6.97 -3.66
C ALA A 81 -0.95 -6.06 -3.14
N LYS A 82 -0.79 -5.47 -1.94
CA LYS A 82 -1.72 -4.49 -1.36
C LYS A 82 -1.87 -3.27 -2.28
N GLY A 83 -0.78 -2.64 -2.68
CA GLY A 83 -0.81 -1.48 -3.57
C GLY A 83 -1.44 -1.78 -4.93
N ARG A 84 -1.20 -2.96 -5.51
CA ARG A 84 -1.90 -3.38 -6.74
C ARG A 84 -3.39 -3.62 -6.53
N ALA A 85 -3.79 -4.15 -5.38
CA ALA A 85 -5.20 -4.38 -5.06
C ALA A 85 -5.94 -3.05 -4.87
N GLU A 86 -5.36 -2.13 -4.08
CA GLU A 86 -5.89 -0.78 -3.84
C GLU A 86 -6.01 0.00 -5.15
N GLY A 87 -4.94 0.08 -5.95
CA GLY A 87 -4.98 0.80 -7.23
C GLY A 87 -5.97 0.22 -8.23
N ARG A 88 -6.22 -1.10 -8.21
CA ARG A 88 -7.28 -1.71 -9.04
C ARG A 88 -8.68 -1.39 -8.52
N ALA A 89 -8.86 -1.31 -7.21
CA ALA A 89 -10.14 -0.97 -6.61
C ALA A 89 -10.51 0.49 -6.90
N GLU A 90 -9.56 1.41 -6.67
CA GLU A 90 -9.70 2.84 -6.97
C GLU A 90 -9.95 3.06 -8.46
N GLY A 91 -9.10 2.50 -9.34
CA GLY A 91 -9.27 2.65 -10.79
C GLY A 91 -10.58 2.06 -11.33
N ARG A 92 -11.13 1.02 -10.70
CA ARG A 92 -12.46 0.49 -11.06
C ARG A 92 -13.56 1.48 -10.65
N ALA A 93 -13.52 1.99 -9.42
CA ALA A 93 -14.51 2.95 -8.92
C ALA A 93 -14.51 4.24 -9.75
N GLU A 94 -13.32 4.78 -10.05
CA GLU A 94 -13.17 5.95 -10.92
C GLU A 94 -13.67 5.68 -12.35
N GLY A 95 -13.35 4.51 -12.91
CA GLY A 95 -13.78 4.10 -14.24
C GLY A 95 -15.30 3.95 -14.35
N GLU A 96 -15.95 3.37 -13.33
CA GLU A 96 -17.41 3.24 -13.26
C GLU A 96 -18.08 4.62 -13.17
N MET A 97 -17.57 5.51 -12.31
CA MET A 97 -18.07 6.88 -12.19
C MET A 97 -17.91 7.65 -13.51
N ALA A 98 -16.72 7.60 -14.13
CA ALA A 98 -16.46 8.28 -15.39
C ALA A 98 -17.36 7.75 -16.53
N GLY A 99 -17.59 6.44 -16.58
CA GLY A 99 -18.51 5.82 -17.53
C GLY A 99 -19.96 6.26 -17.33
N SER A 100 -20.41 6.33 -16.07
CA SER A 100 -21.74 6.82 -15.71
C SER A 100 -21.93 8.29 -16.12
N VAL A 101 -21.01 9.16 -15.71
CA VAL A 101 -21.04 10.59 -16.06
C VAL A 101 -21.03 10.79 -17.57
N LYS A 102 -20.18 10.05 -18.31
CA LYS A 102 -20.13 10.13 -19.77
C LYS A 102 -21.47 9.76 -20.41
N THR A 103 -22.14 8.74 -19.90
CA THR A 103 -23.44 8.27 -20.40
C THR A 103 -24.53 9.30 -20.11
N LEU A 104 -24.62 9.77 -18.86
CA LEU A 104 -25.58 10.79 -18.43
C LEU A 104 -25.37 12.09 -19.21
N ALA A 105 -24.13 12.52 -19.40
CA ALA A 105 -23.81 13.71 -20.18
C ALA A 105 -24.23 13.59 -21.65
N ALA A 106 -24.20 12.38 -22.23
CA ALA A 106 -24.71 12.14 -23.58
C ALA A 106 -26.24 12.24 -23.64
N LEU A 107 -26.95 11.84 -22.59
CA LEU A 107 -28.41 11.98 -22.48
C LEU A 107 -28.83 13.45 -22.30
N VAL A 108 -28.11 14.20 -21.48
CA VAL A 108 -28.31 15.65 -21.31
C VAL A 108 -28.12 16.38 -22.64
N ARG A 109 -27.04 16.10 -23.39
CA ARG A 109 -26.80 16.71 -24.71
C ARG A 109 -27.89 16.38 -25.73
N LYS A 110 -28.56 15.23 -25.59
CA LYS A 110 -29.69 14.83 -26.43
C LYS A 110 -31.04 15.38 -25.95
N ASN A 111 -31.04 16.20 -24.89
CA ASN A 111 -32.24 16.71 -24.22
C ASN A 111 -33.21 15.59 -23.79
N LEU A 112 -32.70 14.40 -23.47
CA LEU A 112 -33.51 13.27 -23.00
C LEU A 112 -33.72 13.30 -21.48
N ILE A 113 -32.79 13.91 -20.76
CA ILE A 113 -32.86 14.17 -19.32
C ILE A 113 -32.32 15.58 -19.06
N THR A 114 -32.69 16.16 -17.93
CA THR A 114 -32.18 17.45 -17.46
C THR A 114 -30.81 17.31 -16.80
N LEU A 115 -30.08 18.43 -16.71
CA LEU A 115 -28.80 18.49 -15.97
C LEU A 115 -28.98 18.07 -14.51
N LYS A 116 -30.07 18.51 -13.88
CA LYS A 116 -30.42 18.18 -12.51
C LYS A 116 -30.61 16.67 -12.32
N GLU A 117 -31.42 16.03 -13.17
CA GLU A 117 -31.63 14.57 -13.10
C GLU A 117 -30.31 13.80 -13.30
N ALA A 118 -29.47 14.25 -14.22
CA ALA A 118 -28.16 13.65 -14.44
C ALA A 118 -27.21 13.80 -13.24
N ALA A 119 -27.18 14.97 -12.61
CA ALA A 119 -26.36 15.22 -11.43
C ALA A 119 -26.85 14.41 -10.22
N GLU A 120 -28.18 14.34 -10.02
CA GLU A 120 -28.80 13.50 -8.98
C GLU A 120 -28.49 12.02 -9.19
N GLN A 121 -28.58 11.51 -10.42
CA GLN A 121 -28.21 10.11 -10.76
C GLN A 121 -26.72 9.81 -10.56
N ALA A 122 -25.87 10.81 -10.73
CA ALA A 122 -24.43 10.70 -10.50
C ALA A 122 -24.04 10.98 -9.04
N GLU A 123 -25.02 11.20 -8.16
CA GLU A 123 -24.83 11.49 -6.72
C GLU A 123 -23.87 12.68 -6.47
N MET A 124 -23.94 13.72 -7.31
CA MET A 124 -23.08 14.89 -7.21
C MET A 124 -23.82 16.20 -7.52
N SER A 125 -23.18 17.34 -7.25
CA SER A 125 -23.77 18.64 -7.59
C SER A 125 -23.76 18.87 -9.12
N GLU A 126 -24.69 19.69 -9.62
CA GLU A 126 -24.73 20.06 -11.04
C GLU A 126 -23.41 20.69 -11.51
N ALA A 127 -22.75 21.47 -10.66
CA ALA A 127 -21.45 22.06 -10.94
C ALA A 127 -20.35 20.99 -11.10
N ALA A 128 -20.27 20.04 -10.15
CA ALA A 128 -19.29 18.94 -10.21
C ALA A 128 -19.57 18.01 -11.40
N PHE A 129 -20.84 17.79 -11.72
CA PHE A 129 -21.25 17.04 -12.91
C PHE A 129 -20.80 17.75 -14.18
N CYS A 130 -21.05 19.07 -14.32
CA CYS A 130 -20.62 19.84 -15.47
C CYS A 130 -19.10 19.82 -15.66
N GLU A 131 -18.34 19.96 -14.57
CA GLU A 131 -16.88 19.88 -14.59
C GLU A 131 -16.41 18.51 -15.11
N LYS A 132 -16.90 17.40 -14.52
CA LYS A 132 -16.52 16.04 -14.93
C LYS A 132 -17.03 15.67 -16.33
N ALA A 133 -18.19 16.21 -16.73
CA ALA A 133 -18.83 15.92 -18.02
C ALA A 133 -18.34 16.80 -19.19
N GLY A 134 -17.58 17.86 -18.90
CA GLY A 134 -17.22 18.88 -19.88
C GLY A 134 -18.45 19.59 -20.46
N LEU A 135 -19.39 19.96 -19.60
CA LEU A 135 -20.59 20.73 -19.95
C LEU A 135 -20.46 22.18 -19.47
N PRO A 136 -21.09 23.15 -20.14
CA PRO A 136 -21.13 24.53 -19.66
C PRO A 136 -21.82 24.59 -18.29
N LEU A 137 -21.27 25.40 -17.38
CA LEU A 137 -21.87 25.62 -16.06
C LEU A 137 -23.23 26.31 -16.20
N PRO A 138 -24.23 25.94 -15.37
CA PRO A 138 -25.49 26.67 -15.32
C PRO A 138 -25.25 28.13 -14.91
N GLN A 139 -25.97 29.07 -15.56
CA GLN A 139 -25.91 30.51 -15.27
C GLN A 139 -26.72 30.91 -14.05
#